data_AF-A0A2V5PC37-F1
#
_entry.id   AF-A0A2V5PC37-F1
#
_cell.length_a   1.000
_cell.length_b   1.000
_cell.length_c   1.000
_cell.angle_alpha   90.00
_cell.angle_beta   90.00
_cell.angle_gamma   90.00
#
_symmetry.space_group_name_H-M   'P 1'
#
loop_
_entity.id
_entity.type
_entity.pdbx_description
1 polymer ?
#
loop_
_entity_poly.entity_id
_entity_poly.type
_entity_poly.pdbx_seq_one_letter_code
_entity_poly.pdbx_strand_id
1 'polypeptide(L)'
;MYNPNPAANRNYSAESALIVFFGAIALLVHLLTNGRCGYFRDELYYIACGQHLAFGYVDHPPLSILLLRLSQILLGDSLFAIRLLPALFGAATVALSGLIARAGRSRMGDRARLRGLTLRAVQSGSWQFLFDERV
;
A
#
# COMPACT_ATOMS: atom_id res chain seq x y z
N MET A 1 -41.54 -7.06 -7.69
CA MET A 1 -40.80 -6.04 -8.48
C MET A 1 -39.40 -5.90 -7.91
N TYR A 2 -38.41 -6.50 -8.57
CA TYR A 2 -36.99 -6.36 -8.22
C TYR A 2 -36.59 -4.89 -8.43
N ASN A 3 -36.27 -4.18 -7.35
CA ASN A 3 -35.71 -2.84 -7.40
C ASN A 3 -34.19 -2.96 -7.22
N PRO A 4 -33.39 -2.99 -8.31
CA PRO A 4 -31.95 -2.98 -8.19
C PRO A 4 -31.54 -1.63 -7.60
N ASN A 5 -31.07 -1.67 -6.35
CA ASN A 5 -30.58 -0.50 -5.64
C ASN A 5 -29.45 0.17 -6.47
N PRO A 6 -29.56 1.44 -6.90
CA PRO A 6 -28.61 2.07 -7.83
C PRO A 6 -27.25 2.44 -7.20
N ALA A 7 -26.92 1.92 -6.01
CA ALA A 7 -25.77 2.36 -5.22
C ALA A 7 -24.52 1.46 -5.33
N ALA A 8 -24.41 0.59 -6.34
CA ALA A 8 -23.39 -0.47 -6.35
C ALA A 8 -22.40 -0.44 -7.53
N ASN A 9 -22.28 0.65 -8.30
CA ASN A 9 -21.12 0.85 -9.16
C ASN A 9 -19.95 1.45 -8.35
N ARG A 10 -19.51 0.74 -7.31
CA ARG A 10 -18.30 1.16 -6.61
C ARG A 10 -17.16 1.04 -7.62
N ASN A 11 -16.51 2.16 -7.95
CA ASN A 11 -15.50 2.25 -9.01
C ASN A 11 -14.19 1.56 -8.60
N TYR A 12 -14.24 0.27 -8.29
CA TYR A 12 -13.07 -0.54 -7.90
C TYR A 12 -12.00 -0.53 -8.99
N SER A 13 -12.42 -0.47 -10.26
CA SER A 13 -11.52 -0.36 -11.41
C SER A 13 -10.73 0.96 -11.39
N ALA A 14 -11.39 2.10 -11.16
CA ALA A 14 -10.73 3.41 -11.10
C ALA A 14 -9.78 3.51 -9.89
N GLU A 15 -10.20 3.03 -8.72
CA GLU A 15 -9.34 3.01 -7.53
C GLU A 15 -8.10 2.13 -7.74
N SER A 16 -8.28 0.95 -8.33
CA SER A 16 -7.16 0.04 -8.61
C SER A 16 -6.23 0.63 -9.68
N ALA A 17 -6.78 1.29 -10.71
CA ALA A 17 -6.01 2.00 -11.71
C ALA A 17 -5.17 3.12 -11.10
N LEU A 18 -5.72 3.89 -10.15
CA LEU A 18 -4.95 4.92 -9.45
C LEU A 18 -3.81 4.34 -8.60
N ILE A 19 -4.06 3.24 -7.89
CA ILE A 19 -3.02 2.57 -7.08
C ILE A 19 -1.86 2.10 -7.97
N VAL A 20 -2.19 1.46 -9.09
CA VAL A 20 -1.18 1.01 -10.07
C VAL A 20 -0.47 2.20 -10.70
N PHE A 21 -1.20 3.26 -11.05
CA PHE A 21 -0.65 4.47 -11.65
C PHE A 21 0.39 5.15 -10.75
N PHE A 22 0.06 5.36 -9.46
CA PHE A 22 1.01 5.95 -8.52
C PHE A 22 2.21 5.05 -8.23
N GLY A 23 2.00 3.73 -8.14
CA GLY A 23 3.10 2.76 -8.01
C GLY A 23 4.03 2.78 -9.23
N ALA A 24 3.46 2.84 -10.44
CA ALA A 24 4.20 2.91 -11.68
C ALA A 24 4.99 4.23 -11.81
N ILE A 25 4.40 5.37 -11.42
CA ILE A 25 5.12 6.64 -11.37
C ILE A 25 6.29 6.57 -10.40
N ALA A 26 6.09 6.03 -9.19
CA ALA A 26 7.16 5.91 -8.20
C ALA A 26 8.33 5.08 -8.73
N LEU A 27 8.03 3.96 -9.41
CA LEU A 27 9.02 3.13 -10.08
C LEU A 27 9.72 3.91 -11.22
N LEU A 28 8.97 4.57 -12.09
CA LEU A 28 9.51 5.31 -13.23
C LEU A 28 10.46 6.43 -12.78
N VAL A 29 10.08 7.18 -11.73
CA VAL A 29 10.93 8.22 -11.14
C VAL A 29 12.23 7.62 -10.62
N HIS A 30 12.19 6.47 -9.95
CA HIS A 30 13.42 5.78 -9.51
C HIS A 30 14.29 5.37 -10.69
N LEU A 31 13.71 4.81 -11.76
CA LEU A 31 14.47 4.37 -12.94
C LEU A 31 15.11 5.55 -13.69
N LEU A 32 14.38 6.66 -13.84
CA LEU A 32 14.87 7.87 -14.54
C LEU A 32 15.96 8.62 -13.77
N THR A 33 15.90 8.59 -12.44
CA THR A 33 16.92 9.22 -11.58
C THR A 33 18.17 8.35 -11.43
N ASN A 34 18.04 7.04 -11.69
CA ASN A 34 19.11 6.07 -11.48
C ASN A 34 20.39 6.36 -12.30
N GLY A 35 20.25 6.80 -13.55
CA GLY A 35 21.40 7.07 -14.43
C GLY A 35 22.07 8.43 -14.24
N ARG A 36 21.50 9.32 -13.41
CA ARG A 36 21.95 10.72 -13.29
C ARG A 36 22.89 10.97 -12.13
N CYS A 37 22.86 10.11 -11.12
CA CYS A 37 23.74 10.16 -9.95
C CYS A 37 24.62 8.91 -9.95
N GLY A 38 25.94 9.09 -9.90
CA GLY A 38 26.90 8.00 -9.74
C GLY A 38 26.70 7.22 -8.43
N TYR A 39 27.66 6.35 -8.11
CA TYR A 39 27.62 5.58 -6.86
C TYR A 39 27.62 6.51 -5.65
N PHE A 40 26.64 6.32 -4.77
CA PHE A 40 26.64 6.96 -3.47
C PHE A 40 27.56 6.20 -2.51
N ARG A 41 28.11 6.92 -1.51
CA ARG A 41 28.99 6.33 -0.50
C ARG A 41 28.34 5.13 0.20
N ASP A 42 27.06 5.27 0.53
CA ASP A 42 26.31 4.22 1.22
C ASP A 42 26.14 2.99 0.32
N GLU A 43 25.99 3.16 -1.00
CA GLU A 43 25.89 2.05 -1.94
C GLU A 43 27.21 1.26 -2.03
N LEU A 44 28.34 1.98 -2.03
CA LEU A 44 29.67 1.35 -1.99
C LEU A 44 29.88 0.55 -0.70
N TYR A 45 29.38 1.07 0.43
CA TYR A 45 29.41 0.36 1.71
C TYR A 45 28.57 -0.92 1.64
N TYR A 46 27.36 -0.84 1.11
CA TYR A 46 26.48 -1.99 0.88
C TYR A 46 27.12 -3.05 -0.04
N ILE A 47 27.81 -2.66 -1.10
CA ILE A 47 28.55 -3.58 -1.99
C ILE A 47 29.68 -4.29 -1.24
N ALA A 48 30.47 -3.55 -0.44
CA ALA A 48 31.56 -4.12 0.34
C ALA A 48 31.05 -5.12 1.39
N CYS A 49 29.93 -4.80 2.04
CA CYS A 49 29.23 -5.71 2.95
C CYS A 49 28.66 -6.94 2.22
N GLY A 50 28.18 -6.77 0.98
CA GLY A 50 27.69 -7.86 0.13
C GLY A 50 28.77 -8.84 -0.31
N GLN A 51 30.03 -8.42 -0.39
CA GLN A 51 31.17 -9.30 -0.63
C GLN A 51 31.60 -10.07 0.62
N HIS A 52 31.30 -9.55 1.81
CA HIS A 52 31.60 -10.16 3.10
C HIS A 52 30.32 -10.44 3.88
N LEU A 53 29.46 -11.37 3.44
CA LEU A 53 28.21 -11.61 4.15
C LEU A 53 28.44 -11.98 5.62
N ALA A 54 27.98 -11.11 6.51
CA ALA A 54 27.99 -11.29 7.95
C ALA A 54 26.58 -11.05 8.49
N PHE A 55 26.18 -11.83 9.50
CA PHE A 55 24.84 -11.74 10.08
C PHE A 55 24.68 -10.61 11.10
N GLY A 56 25.75 -9.87 11.40
CA GLY A 56 25.80 -8.88 12.49
C GLY A 56 26.40 -7.54 12.05
N TYR A 57 25.92 -6.98 10.94
CA TYR A 57 26.23 -5.59 10.61
C TYR A 57 25.50 -4.64 11.56
N VAL A 58 26.21 -3.63 12.07
CA VAL A 58 25.66 -2.67 13.04
C VAL A 58 24.57 -1.81 12.41
N ASP A 59 24.70 -1.51 11.12
CA ASP A 59 23.89 -0.51 10.45
C ASP A 59 22.77 -1.11 9.57
N HIS A 60 22.80 -2.41 9.27
CA HIS A 60 21.86 -3.03 8.32
C HIS A 60 21.41 -4.43 8.75
N PRO A 61 20.14 -4.77 8.53
CA PRO A 61 19.69 -6.15 8.68
C PRO A 61 20.35 -7.04 7.60
N PRO A 62 20.79 -8.26 7.95
CA PRO A 62 21.53 -9.13 7.04
C PRO A 62 20.74 -9.53 5.79
N LEU A 63 19.40 -9.53 5.88
CA LEU A 63 18.52 -9.79 4.75
C LEU A 63 18.67 -8.73 3.65
N SER A 64 18.92 -7.47 3.99
CA SER A 64 19.08 -6.39 3.00
C SER A 64 20.34 -6.61 2.16
N ILE A 65 21.45 -6.97 2.80
CA ILE A 65 22.73 -7.26 2.15
C ILE A 65 22.64 -8.53 1.29
N LEU A 66 21.91 -9.54 1.76
CA LEU A 66 21.68 -10.76 0.98
C LEU A 66 20.87 -10.47 -0.29
N LEU A 67 19.81 -9.67 -0.19
CA LEU A 67 19.00 -9.26 -1.35
C LEU A 67 19.81 -8.47 -2.35
N LEU A 68 20.66 -7.56 -1.88
CA LEU A 68 21.61 -6.84 -2.74
C LEU A 68 22.54 -7.82 -3.47
N ARG A 69 23.16 -8.76 -2.76
CA ARG A 69 24.08 -9.72 -3.36
C ARG A 69 23.38 -10.61 -4.39
N LEU A 70 22.14 -11.03 -4.11
CA LEU A 70 21.32 -11.76 -5.07
C LEU A 70 21.04 -10.92 -6.32
N SER A 71 20.72 -9.63 -6.16
CA SER A 71 20.53 -8.71 -7.28
C SER A 71 21.79 -8.61 -8.15
N GLN A 72 22.96 -8.50 -7.52
CA GLN A 72 24.24 -8.45 -8.24
C GLN A 72 24.54 -9.73 -9.01
N ILE A 73 24.23 -10.90 -8.42
CA ILE A 73 24.43 -12.19 -9.10
C ILE A 73 23.49 -12.33 -10.31
N LEU A 74 22.25 -11.84 -10.21
CA LEU A 74 21.24 -11.99 -11.28
C LEU A 74 21.36 -10.95 -12.40
N LEU A 75 21.72 -9.70 -12.05
CA LEU A 75 21.64 -8.54 -12.95
C LEU A 75 23.01 -7.87 -13.17
N GLY A 76 24.06 -8.36 -12.51
CA GLY A 76 25.43 -7.84 -12.56
C GLY A 76 25.70 -6.68 -11.59
N ASP A 77 26.89 -6.11 -11.66
CA ASP A 77 27.38 -5.07 -10.75
C ASP A 77 26.95 -3.64 -11.13
N SER A 78 25.94 -3.49 -11.99
CA SER A 78 25.50 -2.17 -12.47
C SER A 78 24.76 -1.38 -11.38
N LEU A 79 24.87 -0.05 -11.42
CA LEU A 79 24.02 0.88 -10.62
C LEU A 79 22.53 0.56 -10.76
N PHE A 80 22.13 0.12 -11.95
CA PHE A 80 20.78 -0.31 -12.22
C PHE A 80 20.36 -1.52 -11.38
N ALA A 81 21.18 -2.57 -11.36
CA ALA A 81 20.93 -3.80 -10.61
C ALA A 81 20.78 -3.55 -9.10
N ILE A 82 21.61 -2.68 -8.56
CA ILE A 82 21.64 -2.39 -7.11
C ILE A 82 20.38 -1.64 -6.67
N ARG A 83 19.87 -0.72 -7.49
CA ARG A 83 18.70 0.11 -7.18
C ARG A 83 17.37 -0.48 -7.65
N LEU A 84 17.38 -1.51 -8.50
CA LEU A 84 16.16 -2.13 -9.00
C LEU A 84 15.30 -2.75 -7.90
N LEU A 85 15.90 -3.56 -7.01
CA LEU A 85 15.16 -4.17 -5.90
C LEU A 85 14.57 -3.11 -4.94
N PRO A 86 15.35 -2.11 -4.45
CA PRO A 86 14.79 -1.01 -3.67
C PRO A 86 13.65 -0.28 -4.36
N ALA A 87 13.76 0.00 -5.66
CA ALA A 87 12.73 0.67 -6.43
C ALA A 87 11.43 -0.17 -6.54
N LEU A 88 11.57 -1.48 -6.74
CA LEU A 88 10.44 -2.42 -6.77
C LEU A 88 9.74 -2.49 -5.41
N PHE A 89 10.50 -2.64 -4.32
CA PHE A 89 9.93 -2.65 -2.97
C PHE A 89 9.25 -1.32 -2.64
N GLY A 90 9.84 -0.18 -3.01
CA GLY A 90 9.24 1.14 -2.84
C GLY A 90 7.91 1.28 -3.58
N ALA A 91 7.85 0.85 -4.84
CA ALA A 91 6.60 0.83 -5.61
C ALA A 91 5.55 -0.12 -4.99
N ALA A 92 5.98 -1.28 -4.49
CA ALA A 92 5.12 -2.22 -3.80
C ALA A 92 4.56 -1.63 -2.49
N THR A 93 5.35 -0.88 -1.73
CA THR A 93 4.88 -0.16 -0.52
C THR A 93 3.81 0.85 -0.88
N VAL A 94 3.99 1.66 -1.93
CA VAL A 94 2.98 2.62 -2.41
C VAL A 94 1.67 1.89 -2.77
N ALA A 95 1.78 0.79 -3.51
CA ALA A 95 0.63 -0.01 -3.88
C ALA A 95 -0.10 -0.58 -2.65
N LEU A 96 0.65 -1.13 -1.68
CA LEU A 96 0.12 -1.70 -0.46
C LEU A 96 -0.56 -0.63 0.41
N SER A 97 0.03 0.55 0.55
CA SER A 97 -0.59 1.69 1.23
C SER A 97 -1.93 2.07 0.59
N GLY A 98 -2.00 2.07 -0.75
CA GLY A 98 -3.24 2.29 -1.49
C GLY A 98 -4.30 1.22 -1.21
N LEU A 99 -3.90 -0.04 -1.15
CA LEU A 99 -4.79 -1.17 -0.81
C LEU A 99 -5.33 -1.06 0.62
N ILE A 100 -4.48 -0.71 1.58
CA ILE A 100 -4.86 -0.51 2.99
C ILE A 100 -5.82 0.68 3.11
N ALA A 101 -5.54 1.80 2.44
CA ALA A 101 -6.41 2.98 2.43
C ALA A 101 -7.80 2.65 1.86
N ARG A 102 -7.86 1.84 0.79
CA ARG A 102 -9.12 1.33 0.22
C ARG A 102 -9.87 0.45 1.23
N ALA A 103 -9.18 -0.46 1.90
CA ALA A 103 -9.79 -1.34 2.90
C ALA A 103 -10.34 -0.55 4.11
N GLY A 104 -9.61 0.47 4.58
CA GLY A 104 -10.03 1.35 5.66
C GLY A 104 -11.28 2.17 5.32
N ARG A 105 -11.36 2.71 4.09
CA ARG A 105 -12.53 3.45 3.59
C ARG A 105 -13.81 2.62 3.66
N SER A 106 -13.76 1.35 3.24
CA SER A 106 -14.93 0.48 3.24
C SER A 106 -15.49 0.29 4.65
N ARG A 107 -14.62 0.14 5.67
CA ARG A 107 -15.02 -0.06 7.07
C ARG A 107 -15.61 1.20 7.71
N MET A 108 -15.14 2.38 7.32
CA MET A 108 -15.63 3.66 7.85
C MET A 108 -17.01 4.03 7.28
N GLY A 109 -17.26 3.72 6.00
CA GLY A 109 -18.55 3.96 5.34
C GLY A 109 -19.70 3.17 5.97
N ASP A 110 -19.46 1.92 6.37
CA ASP A 110 -20.46 1.09 7.04
C ASP A 110 -20.83 1.63 8.41
N ARG A 111 -19.85 2.15 9.17
CA ARG A 111 -20.07 2.76 10.49
C ARG A 111 -20.83 4.09 10.40
N ALA A 112 -20.54 4.90 9.38
CA ALA A 112 -21.28 6.14 9.14
C ALA A 112 -22.74 5.87 8.73
N ARG A 113 -22.98 4.81 7.93
CA ARG A 113 -24.34 4.37 7.58
C ARG A 113 -25.14 3.87 8.77
N LEU A 114 -24.53 3.06 9.63
CA LEU A 114 -25.17 2.56 10.84
C LEU A 114 -25.55 3.72 11.78
N ARG A 115 -24.67 4.71 11.96
CA ARG A 115 -24.97 5.93 12.75
C ARG A 115 -26.07 6.79 12.13
N GLY A 116 -26.11 6.91 10.80
CA GLY A 116 -27.19 7.64 10.12
C GLY A 116 -28.55 6.96 10.25
N LEU A 117 -28.58 5.62 10.22
CA LEU A 117 -29.80 4.82 10.44
C LEU A 117 -30.30 4.92 11.89
N THR A 118 -29.42 4.86 12.88
CA THR A 118 -29.83 5.02 14.29
C THR A 118 -30.35 6.42 14.59
N LEU A 119 -29.71 7.47 14.05
CA LEU A 119 -30.19 8.85 14.21
C LEU A 119 -31.54 9.07 13.53
N ARG A 120 -31.78 8.45 12.37
CA ARG A 120 -33.10 8.48 11.71
C ARG A 120 -34.18 7.72 12.46
N ALA A 121 -33.85 6.57 13.05
CA ALA A 121 -34.78 5.81 13.89
C ALA A 121 -35.16 6.56 15.17
N VAL A 122 -34.23 7.32 15.74
CA VAL A 122 -34.51 8.21 16.89
C VAL A 122 -35.36 9.41 16.48
N GLN A 123 -35.14 9.98 15.29
CA GLN A 123 -35.94 11.12 14.80
C GLN A 123 -37.34 10.74 14.29
N SER A 124 -37.57 9.49 13.85
CA SER A 124 -38.88 9.07 13.32
C SER A 124 -39.94 8.84 14.41
N GLY A 125 -39.62 9.02 15.69
CA GLY A 125 -40.62 9.11 16.76
C GLY A 125 -41.51 7.88 16.94
N SER A 126 -41.09 6.69 16.46
CA SER A 126 -41.83 5.43 16.67
C SER A 126 -41.63 4.91 18.08
N TRP A 127 -42.09 5.67 19.09
CA TRP A 127 -42.27 5.22 20.46
C TRP A 127 -43.52 4.33 20.64
N GLN A 128 -44.24 4.06 19.57
CA GLN A 128 -45.49 3.28 19.56
C GLN A 128 -45.31 1.78 19.82
N PHE A 129 -44.08 1.27 19.89
CA PHE A 129 -43.81 -0.17 20.13
C PHE A 129 -43.46 -0.51 21.59
N LEU A 130 -43.34 0.48 22.49
CA LEU A 130 -42.87 0.28 23.87
C LEU A 130 -43.98 0.35 24.94
N PHE A 131 -45.24 0.56 24.55
CA PHE A 131 -46.38 0.68 25.49
C PHE A 131 -47.65 -0.02 24.96
N ASP A 132 -47.55 -1.30 24.56
CA ASP A 132 -48.73 -2.17 24.48
C ASP A 132 -48.93 -2.87 25.83
N GLU A 133 -49.31 -2.11 26.86
CA GLU A 133 -49.89 -2.66 28.07
C GLU A 133 -51.40 -2.77 27.88
N ARG A 134 -51.82 -3.85 27.23
CA ARG A 134 -53.22 -4.28 27.21
C ARG A 134 -53.50 -5.06 28.50
N VAL A 135 -54.23 -4.37 29.38
CA VAL A 135 -55.12 -4.92 30.42
C VAL A 135 -55.96 -6.07 29.88
#